data_AF-A0A7X7J0L6-F1
#
_entry.id   AF-A0A7X7J0L6-F1
#
_cell.length_a   1.000
_cell.length_b   1.000
_cell.length_c   1.000
_cell.angle_alpha   90.00
_cell.angle_beta   90.00
_cell.angle_gamma   90.00
#
_symmetry.space_group_name_H-M   'P 1'
#
loop_
_entity.id
_entity.type
_entity.pdbx_description
1 polymer ?
#
loop_
_entity_poly.entity_id
_entity_poly.type
_entity_poly.pdbx_seq_one_letter_code
_entity_poly.pdbx_strand_id
1 'polypeptide(L)'
;MNWTRESFAVVAVCLLGTIGLGIAYGDSVLPLSLLPPAALAGLVALGVCGMVVRKSRRPLTPIDLVRIASWVVLGMSCVTSQTAGSYYNYFWPQYGPPIRHLAMVVGVVALMTIVLTRLIYPPPAIKPGCCAKCGYDLTGNVSGVCPECGEKI
;
A
#
# COMPACT_ATOMS: atom_id res chain seq x y z
N MET A 1 -17.56 -1.35 0.69
CA MET A 1 -16.27 -2.05 0.42
C MET A 1 -15.25 -1.63 1.49
N ASN A 2 -15.04 -2.47 2.51
CA ASN A 2 -14.18 -2.18 3.66
C ASN A 2 -12.70 -2.26 3.26
N TRP A 3 -12.18 -1.15 2.72
CA TRP A 3 -10.77 -0.99 2.32
C TRP A 3 -9.77 -1.27 3.44
N THR A 4 -10.18 -1.20 4.71
CA THR A 4 -9.26 -1.32 5.86
C THR A 4 -8.58 -2.69 5.91
N ARG A 5 -9.31 -3.80 5.88
CA ARG A 5 -8.71 -5.15 6.02
C ARG A 5 -7.79 -5.53 4.86
N GLU A 6 -8.16 -5.22 3.62
CA GLU A 6 -7.34 -5.57 2.46
C GLU A 6 -6.10 -4.67 2.32
N SER A 7 -6.20 -3.38 2.67
CA SER A 7 -5.03 -2.49 2.72
C SER A 7 -4.05 -2.91 3.82
N PHE A 8 -4.53 -3.34 4.99
CA PHE A 8 -3.66 -3.87 6.04
C PHE A 8 -2.95 -5.15 5.62
N ALA A 9 -3.63 -6.06 4.92
CA ALA A 9 -2.99 -7.28 4.40
C ALA A 9 -1.87 -6.96 3.41
N VAL A 10 -2.08 -5.99 2.53
CA VAL A 10 -1.07 -5.51 1.58
C VAL A 10 0.16 -4.93 2.30
N VAL A 11 -0.06 -4.03 3.26
CA VAL A 11 1.03 -3.41 4.03
C VAL A 11 1.77 -4.47 4.85
N ALA A 12 1.06 -5.42 5.44
CA ALA A 12 1.64 -6.53 6.18
C ALA A 12 2.48 -7.45 5.29
N VAL A 13 2.02 -7.79 4.08
CA VAL A 13 2.80 -8.60 3.13
C VAL A 13 4.06 -7.86 2.67
N CYS A 14 3.97 -6.56 2.39
CA CYS A 14 5.15 -5.76 2.06
C CYS A 14 6.15 -5.70 3.23
N LEU A 15 5.67 -5.47 4.45
CA LEU A 15 6.52 -5.44 5.66
C LEU A 15 7.16 -6.80 5.94
N LEU A 16 6.38 -7.88 5.93
CA LEU A 16 6.87 -9.24 6.17
C LEU A 16 7.85 -9.70 5.09
N GLY A 17 7.61 -9.35 3.82
CA GLY A 17 8.55 -9.60 2.73
C GLY A 17 9.89 -8.89 2.98
N THR A 18 9.86 -7.63 3.40
CA THR A 18 11.09 -6.86 3.68
C THR A 18 11.85 -7.36 4.93
N ILE A 19 11.14 -7.76 5.99
CA ILE A 19 11.74 -8.33 7.20
C ILE A 19 12.33 -9.71 6.92
N GLY A 20 11.60 -10.57 6.20
CA GLY A 20 12.07 -11.90 5.81
C GLY A 20 13.32 -11.84 4.93
N LEU A 21 13.40 -10.88 4.01
CA LEU A 21 14.60 -10.61 3.22
C LEU A 21 15.76 -10.12 4.09
N GLY A 22 15.53 -9.26 5.08
CA GLY A 22 16.58 -8.82 6.01
C GLY A 22 17.21 -9.97 6.82
N ILE A 23 16.40 -10.94 7.23
CA ILE A 23 16.85 -12.09 8.04
C ILE A 23 17.53 -13.16 7.15
N ALA A 24 17.06 -13.37 5.92
CA ALA A 24 17.60 -14.39 5.02
C ALA A 24 18.99 -14.04 4.44
N TYR A 25 19.41 -12.79 4.48
CA TYR A 25 20.67 -12.31 3.88
C TYR A 25 21.91 -12.47 4.76
N GLY A 26 21.83 -13.31 5.81
CA GLY A 26 22.90 -13.55 6.78
C GLY A 26 24.25 -13.94 6.16
N ASP A 27 24.34 -14.93 5.26
CA ASP A 27 25.66 -15.59 5.10
C ASP A 27 26.13 -16.07 3.71
N SER A 28 25.41 -15.97 2.57
CA SER A 28 26.01 -16.52 1.32
C SER A 28 25.46 -16.09 -0.06
N VAL A 29 26.31 -15.34 -0.78
CA VAL A 29 26.72 -15.37 -2.22
C VAL A 29 25.69 -15.57 -3.37
N LEU A 30 25.31 -14.47 -4.07
CA LEU A 30 25.15 -14.24 -5.54
C LEU A 30 24.25 -12.99 -5.84
N PRO A 31 24.27 -12.37 -7.05
CA PRO A 31 24.28 -10.92 -7.26
C PRO A 31 22.87 -10.30 -7.39
N LEU A 32 21.92 -10.73 -6.56
CA LEU A 32 20.74 -9.89 -6.28
C LEU A 32 21.10 -8.71 -5.37
N SER A 33 22.28 -8.73 -4.74
CA SER A 33 22.86 -7.62 -3.98
C SER A 33 23.13 -6.36 -4.83
N LEU A 34 23.16 -6.49 -6.16
CA LEU A 34 23.25 -5.36 -7.09
C LEU A 34 21.90 -4.71 -7.37
N LEU A 35 20.78 -5.40 -7.12
CA LEU A 35 19.48 -4.74 -7.18
C LEU A 35 19.37 -3.90 -5.91
N PRO A 36 19.29 -2.56 -6.02
CA PRO A 36 19.09 -1.72 -4.85
C PRO A 36 17.84 -2.23 -4.12
N PRO A 37 17.84 -2.37 -2.79
CA PRO A 37 16.66 -2.78 -2.04
C PRO A 37 15.41 -1.93 -2.39
N ALA A 38 15.63 -0.67 -2.79
CA ALA A 38 14.62 0.20 -3.35
C ALA A 38 13.97 -0.34 -4.64
N ALA A 39 14.74 -0.92 -5.58
CA ALA A 39 14.21 -1.49 -6.81
C ALA A 39 13.31 -2.70 -6.54
N LEU A 40 13.69 -3.58 -5.61
CA LEU A 40 12.87 -4.72 -5.21
C LEU A 40 11.57 -4.26 -4.53
N ALA A 41 11.66 -3.29 -3.63
CA ALA A 41 10.48 -2.69 -3.00
C ALA A 41 9.55 -2.03 -4.03
N GLY A 42 10.10 -1.37 -5.05
CA GLY A 42 9.34 -0.78 -6.14
C GLY A 42 8.58 -1.82 -6.94
N LEU A 43 9.20 -2.95 -7.27
CA LEU A 43 8.55 -4.05 -7.99
C LEU A 43 7.42 -4.68 -7.19
N VAL A 44 7.63 -4.92 -5.88
CA VAL A 44 6.58 -5.44 -4.98
C VAL A 44 5.42 -4.45 -4.91
N ALA A 45 5.71 -3.15 -4.76
CA ALA A 45 4.69 -2.12 -4.69
C ALA A 45 3.86 -2.03 -5.99
N LEU A 46 4.52 -2.11 -7.16
CA LEU A 46 3.83 -2.15 -8.45
C LEU A 46 2.96 -3.40 -8.62
N GLY A 47 3.45 -4.58 -8.23
CA GLY A 47 2.68 -5.82 -8.28
C GLY A 47 1.42 -5.77 -7.42
N VAL A 48 1.56 -5.26 -6.19
CA VAL A 48 0.43 -4.98 -5.29
C VAL A 48 -0.57 -4.01 -5.91
N CYS A 49 -0.09 -2.89 -6.47
CA CYS A 49 -0.96 -1.92 -7.12
C CYS A 49 -1.73 -2.55 -8.28
N GLY A 50 -1.06 -3.35 -9.12
CA GLY A 50 -1.67 -4.09 -10.21
C GLY A 50 -2.77 -5.06 -9.73
N MET A 51 -2.54 -5.78 -8.63
CA MET A 51 -3.55 -6.65 -8.02
C MET A 51 -4.77 -5.87 -7.51
N VAL A 52 -4.54 -4.74 -6.84
CA VAL A 52 -5.63 -3.88 -6.33
C VAL A 52 -6.45 -3.30 -7.48
N VAL A 53 -5.78 -2.79 -8.53
CA VAL A 53 -6.43 -2.26 -9.73
C VAL A 53 -7.26 -3.35 -10.41
N ARG A 54 -6.68 -4.55 -10.61
CA ARG A 54 -7.37 -5.68 -11.26
C ARG A 54 -8.59 -6.17 -10.47
N LYS A 55 -8.56 -6.09 -9.15
CA LYS A 55 -9.67 -6.49 -8.27
C LYS A 55 -10.72 -5.38 -8.12
N SER A 56 -10.38 -4.13 -8.39
CA SER A 56 -11.34 -3.02 -8.36
C SER A 56 -12.33 -3.14 -9.52
N ARG A 57 -13.56 -3.54 -9.21
CA ARG A 57 -14.67 -3.58 -10.18
C ARG A 57 -15.25 -2.21 -10.53
N ARG A 58 -14.85 -1.15 -9.81
CA ARG A 58 -15.27 0.24 -10.08
C ARG A 58 -14.16 0.99 -10.82
N PRO A 59 -14.50 1.96 -11.69
CA PRO A 59 -13.51 2.85 -12.29
C PRO A 59 -12.73 3.57 -11.19
N LEU A 60 -11.41 3.61 -11.34
CA LEU A 60 -10.52 4.27 -10.38
C LEU A 60 -10.73 5.78 -10.48
N THR A 61 -11.05 6.41 -9.35
CA THR A 61 -11.10 7.87 -9.28
C THR A 61 -9.70 8.45 -9.18
N PRO A 62 -9.46 9.72 -9.57
CA PRO A 62 -8.16 10.38 -9.37
C PRO A 62 -7.69 10.34 -7.90
N ILE A 63 -8.63 10.40 -6.96
CA ILE A 63 -8.36 10.30 -5.51
C ILE A 63 -7.84 8.90 -5.14
N ASP A 64 -8.39 7.84 -5.74
CA ASP A 64 -7.89 6.49 -5.52
C ASP A 64 -6.45 6.34 -6.03
N LEU A 65 -6.12 6.94 -7.18
CA LEU A 65 -4.75 6.95 -7.71
C LEU A 65 -3.78 7.68 -6.78
N VAL A 66 -4.17 8.85 -6.25
CA VAL A 66 -3.35 9.60 -5.27
C VAL A 66 -3.11 8.76 -4.00
N ARG A 67 -4.14 8.07 -3.51
CA ARG A 67 -4.01 7.19 -2.34
C ARG A 67 -3.07 6.02 -2.63
N ILE A 68 -3.24 5.35 -3.76
CA ILE A 68 -2.37 4.23 -4.18
C ILE A 68 -0.92 4.71 -4.28
N ALA A 69 -0.67 5.81 -4.99
CA ALA A 69 0.67 6.39 -5.13
C ALA A 69 1.27 6.76 -3.76
N SER A 70 0.48 7.36 -2.87
CA SER A 70 0.93 7.72 -1.52
C SER A 70 1.34 6.48 -0.71
N TRP A 71 0.59 5.38 -0.80
CA TRP A 71 0.97 4.12 -0.14
C TRP A 71 2.26 3.53 -0.69
N VAL A 72 2.47 3.58 -2.01
CA VAL A 72 3.72 3.15 -2.66
C VAL A 72 4.89 3.97 -2.15
N VAL A 73 4.75 5.31 -2.17
CA VAL A 73 5.79 6.24 -1.71
C VAL A 73 6.12 6.02 -0.23
N LEU A 74 5.11 5.82 0.61
CA LEU A 74 5.30 5.53 2.04
C LEU A 74 6.06 4.22 2.24
N GLY A 75 5.66 3.15 1.53
CA GLY A 75 6.34 1.85 1.58
C GLY A 75 7.80 1.95 1.16
N MET A 76 8.07 2.61 0.03
CA MET A 76 9.42 2.87 -0.48
C MET A 76 10.25 3.64 0.54
N SER A 77 9.69 4.69 1.13
CA SER A 77 10.37 5.51 2.15
C SER A 77 10.75 4.70 3.38
N CYS A 78 9.87 3.81 3.86
CA CYS A 78 10.15 2.91 4.98
C CYS A 78 11.26 1.90 4.66
N VAL A 79 11.25 1.30 3.46
CA VAL A 79 12.30 0.37 3.04
C VAL A 79 13.63 1.08 2.88
N THR A 80 13.64 2.24 2.21
CA THR A 80 14.85 3.04 2.07
C THR A 80 15.36 3.46 3.44
N SER A 81 14.53 3.89 4.39
CA SER A 81 15.00 4.25 5.73
C SER A 81 15.65 3.09 6.48
N GLN A 82 15.13 1.86 6.34
CA GLN A 82 15.69 0.68 7.00
C GLN A 82 16.98 0.19 6.32
N THR A 83 17.00 0.17 4.99
CA THR A 83 18.12 -0.39 4.22
C THR A 83 19.23 0.62 3.96
N ALA A 84 18.91 1.91 3.83
CA ALA A 84 19.89 2.97 3.64
C ALA A 84 20.82 3.12 4.84
N GLY A 85 20.28 2.92 6.05
CA GLY A 85 21.07 2.94 7.28
C GLY A 85 22.15 1.86 7.31
N SER A 86 21.95 0.72 6.65
CA SER A 86 22.94 -0.36 6.65
C SER A 86 23.80 -0.33 5.39
N TYR A 87 23.19 -0.17 4.22
CA TYR A 87 23.87 -0.24 2.93
C TYR A 87 24.66 1.03 2.60
N TYR A 88 24.01 2.21 2.65
CA TYR A 88 24.70 3.46 2.29
C TYR A 88 25.68 3.89 3.37
N ASN A 89 25.44 3.61 4.66
CA ASN A 89 26.46 3.90 5.68
C ASN A 89 27.71 3.03 5.51
N TYR A 90 27.59 1.81 4.98
CA TYR A 90 28.73 0.93 4.72
C TYR A 90 29.54 1.36 3.48
N PHE A 91 28.88 1.58 2.33
CA PHE A 91 29.57 1.93 1.08
C PHE A 91 29.86 3.42 0.91
N TRP A 92 29.01 4.29 1.48
CA TRP A 92 28.96 5.74 1.20
C TRP A 92 28.59 6.55 2.46
N PRO A 93 29.41 6.53 3.52
CA PRO A 93 29.06 7.05 4.85
C PRO A 93 28.66 8.52 4.85
N GLN A 94 29.22 9.33 3.95
CA GLN A 94 28.86 10.75 3.80
C GLN A 94 27.44 10.99 3.23
N TYR A 95 26.88 10.03 2.49
CA TYR A 95 25.57 10.17 1.83
C TYR A 95 24.44 9.41 2.56
N GLY A 96 24.77 8.45 3.43
CA GLY A 96 23.77 7.67 4.16
C GLY A 96 22.81 8.51 5.01
N PRO A 97 23.30 9.39 5.91
CA PRO A 97 22.44 10.24 6.73
C PRO A 97 21.49 11.15 5.92
N PRO A 98 21.93 11.95 4.91
CA PRO A 98 21.02 12.81 4.17
C PRO A 98 19.96 12.03 3.37
N ILE A 99 20.32 10.87 2.78
CA ILE A 99 19.35 10.00 2.08
C ILE A 99 18.27 9.52 3.05
N ARG A 100 18.66 9.12 4.27
CA ARG A 100 17.71 8.68 5.30
C ARG A 100 16.76 9.81 5.72
N HIS A 101 17.27 11.02 5.95
CA HIS A 101 16.42 12.18 6.29
C HIS A 101 15.45 12.53 5.16
N LEU A 102 15.92 12.52 3.90
CA LEU A 102 15.06 12.75 2.74
C LEU A 102 13.96 11.70 2.65
N ALA A 103 14.29 10.41 2.82
CA ALA A 103 13.31 9.32 2.82
C ALA A 103 12.26 9.50 3.94
N MET A 104 12.66 9.92 5.15
CA MET A 104 11.72 10.20 6.24
C MET A 104 10.76 11.33 5.88
N VAL A 105 11.26 12.45 5.32
CA VAL A 105 10.42 13.59 4.92
C VAL A 105 9.41 13.16 3.86
N VAL A 106 9.85 12.42 2.83
CA VAL A 106 8.97 11.90 1.77
C VAL A 106 7.91 10.95 2.35
N GLY A 107 8.29 10.07 3.28
CA GLY A 107 7.37 9.19 3.98
C GLY A 107 6.32 9.94 4.79
N VAL A 108 6.71 10.99 5.52
CA VAL A 108 5.77 11.82 6.30
C VAL A 108 4.78 12.54 5.38
N VAL A 109 5.24 13.10 4.26
CA VAL A 109 4.36 13.76 3.28
C VAL A 109 3.36 12.77 2.69
N ALA A 110 3.80 11.55 2.36
CA ALA A 110 2.92 10.50 1.85
C ALA A 110 1.87 10.08 2.91
N LEU A 111 2.28 9.92 4.17
CA LEU A 111 1.37 9.61 5.27
C LEU A 111 0.33 10.72 5.48
N MET A 112 0.78 11.98 5.52
CA MET A 112 -0.11 13.14 5.63
C MET A 112 -1.12 13.18 4.47
N THR A 113 -0.68 12.90 3.25
CA THR A 113 -1.57 12.83 2.07
C THR A 113 -2.63 11.75 2.26
N ILE A 114 -2.27 10.56 2.77
CA ILE A 114 -3.23 9.48 3.07
C ILE A 114 -4.25 9.94 4.12
N VAL A 115 -3.77 10.51 5.23
CA VAL A 115 -4.62 10.97 6.35
C VAL A 115 -5.57 12.08 5.88
N LEU A 116 -5.05 13.14 5.26
CA LEU A 116 -5.85 14.25 4.76
C LEU A 116 -6.88 13.79 3.74
N THR A 117 -6.49 12.91 2.81
CA THR A 117 -7.45 12.39 1.82
C THR A 117 -8.55 11.55 2.48
N ARG A 118 -8.29 10.88 3.60
CA ARG A 118 -9.30 10.13 4.36
C ARG A 118 -10.23 11.03 5.16
N LEU A 119 -9.71 12.13 5.70
CA LEU A 119 -10.49 13.10 6.48
C LEU A 119 -11.35 14.01 5.59
N ILE A 120 -10.78 14.50 4.49
CA ILE A 120 -11.47 15.43 3.57
C ILE A 120 -12.47 14.70 2.67
N TYR A 121 -12.13 13.48 2.24
CA TYR A 121 -12.97 12.66 1.36
C TYR A 121 -13.35 11.36 2.08
N PRO A 122 -14.27 11.44 3.07
CA PRO A 122 -14.77 10.25 3.71
C PRO A 122 -15.42 9.35 2.65
N PRO A 123 -15.36 8.01 2.84
CA PRO A 123 -16.08 7.11 1.95
C PRO A 123 -17.55 7.53 1.88
N PRO A 124 -18.16 7.55 0.67
CA PRO A 124 -19.54 7.99 0.52
C PRO A 124 -20.41 7.19 1.48
N ALA A 125 -21.24 7.89 2.26
CA ALA A 125 -22.21 7.25 3.11
C ALA A 125 -23.08 6.32 2.24
N ILE A 126 -23.21 5.07 2.68
CA ILE A 126 -24.00 4.09 1.95
C ILE A 126 -25.44 4.58 2.04
N LYS A 127 -26.04 4.88 0.88
CA LYS A 127 -27.41 5.36 0.84
C LYS A 127 -28.34 4.29 1.44
N PRO A 128 -29.37 4.68 2.21
CA PRO A 128 -30.39 3.74 2.65
C PRO A 128 -31.00 3.05 1.43
N GLY A 129 -31.14 1.73 1.49
CA GLY A 129 -31.54 0.91 0.35
C GLY A 129 -30.39 0.39 -0.50
N CYS A 130 -29.12 0.68 -0.19
CA CYS A 130 -27.97 0.02 -0.83
C CYS A 130 -27.30 -1.01 0.09
N CYS A 131 -26.71 -2.06 -0.50
CA CYS A 131 -25.97 -3.08 0.25
C CYS A 131 -24.75 -2.46 0.96
N ALA A 132 -24.63 -2.68 2.26
CA ALA A 132 -23.51 -2.15 3.06
C ALA A 132 -22.12 -2.65 2.58
N LYS A 133 -22.06 -3.81 1.94
CA LYS A 133 -20.81 -4.44 1.52
C LYS A 133 -20.35 -3.97 0.15
N CYS A 134 -21.20 -4.11 -0.88
CA CYS A 134 -20.84 -3.79 -2.27
C CYS A 134 -21.40 -2.46 -2.78
N GLY A 135 -22.39 -1.87 -2.11
CA GLY A 135 -23.06 -0.65 -2.55
C GLY A 135 -24.13 -0.87 -3.64
N TYR A 136 -24.49 -2.12 -3.95
CA TYR A 136 -25.56 -2.43 -4.91
C TYR A 136 -26.89 -1.88 -4.43
N ASP A 137 -27.68 -1.29 -5.33
CA ASP A 137 -29.00 -0.79 -5.02
C ASP A 137 -29.96 -1.97 -4.78
N LEU A 138 -30.49 -2.06 -3.57
CA LEU A 138 -31.39 -3.12 -3.12
C LEU A 138 -32.86 -2.75 -3.32
N THR A 139 -33.17 -1.62 -3.99
CA THR A 139 -34.55 -1.31 -4.36
C THR A 139 -35.15 -2.44 -5.19
N GLY A 140 -36.22 -3.05 -4.68
CA GLY A 140 -36.88 -4.19 -5.31
C GLY A 140 -36.26 -5.56 -5.03
N ASN A 141 -35.18 -5.66 -4.24
CA ASN A 141 -34.64 -6.96 -3.86
C ASN A 141 -35.45 -7.59 -2.71
N VAL A 142 -36.20 -8.65 -3.02
CA VAL A 142 -37.00 -9.40 -2.03
C VAL A 142 -36.30 -10.63 -1.45
N SER A 143 -35.13 -11.01 -1.98
CA SER A 143 -34.44 -12.25 -1.58
C SER A 143 -33.79 -12.18 -0.20
N GLY A 144 -33.61 -10.99 0.36
CA GLY A 144 -32.83 -10.77 1.59
C GLY A 144 -31.33 -11.08 1.42
N VAL A 145 -30.85 -11.32 0.19
CA VAL A 145 -29.46 -11.60 -0.14
C VAL A 145 -29.03 -10.71 -1.29
N CYS A 146 -27.89 -10.02 -1.18
CA CYS A 146 -27.41 -9.18 -2.25
C CYS A 146 -26.96 -10.03 -3.46
N PRO A 147 -27.50 -9.82 -4.67
CA PRO A 147 -27.18 -10.65 -5.84
C PRO A 147 -25.73 -10.52 -6.30
N GLU A 148 -25.08 -9.38 -6.02
CA GLU A 148 -23.68 -9.13 -6.40
C GLU A 148 -22.66 -9.78 -5.46
N CYS A 149 -22.95 -9.79 -4.15
CA CYS A 149 -21.94 -10.14 -3.14
C CYS A 149 -22.33 -11.28 -2.20
N GLY A 150 -23.56 -11.79 -2.31
CA GLY A 150 -24.08 -12.89 -1.48
C GLY A 150 -24.28 -12.54 0.00
N GLU A 151 -24.11 -11.27 0.39
CA GLU A 151 -24.31 -10.84 1.77
C GLU A 151 -25.79 -10.85 2.13
N LYS A 152 -26.13 -11.37 3.30
CA LYS A 152 -27.48 -11.27 3.87
C LYS A 152 -27.75 -9.83 4.30
N ILE A 153 -28.91 -9.31 3.93
CA ILE A 153 -29.30 -7.90 4.07
C ILE A 153 -30.12 -7.72 5.35
#